data_AF-A0A2H9PQE4-F1
#
_entry.id   AF-A0A2H9PQE4-F1
#
_cell.length_a   1.000
_cell.length_b   1.000
_cell.length_c   1.000
_cell.angle_alpha   90.00
_cell.angle_beta   90.00
_cell.angle_gamma   90.00
#
_symmetry.space_group_name_H-M   'P 1'
#
loop_
_entity.id
_entity.type
_entity.pdbx_description
1 polymer ?
#
loop_
_entity_poly.entity_id
_entity_poly.type
_entity_poly.pdbx_seq_one_letter_code
_entity_poly.pdbx_strand_id
1 'polypeptide(L)'
;MAFKLLLFRGIKTEQDKLLFGSYCNFVQCLTEIGLKKDYDLDKIYKRYMGFVYENISKNDKEFGLEIESILPLFSYLQHSQGGRGSFIEKIISLLNQNVTRNSKISELPFIFSNFSKFKLLKMYDDEDIDKSTLKTINALRKQFKSNFDWMANKEDNITFDLLKFEKDTLKLSDIKNRVDSGGTSARGESWKKILDTIKLLNENKIVLQDKVTGTKYTLLDYLTKNGIKTLNLSFSLIYNIDGTPATKEGDRSNGFLSESIKRYKTILREIETHFNFKSVKKDEEKITLSCDFQNNGKKIKIEVSGLYGINIIREFFTNGVKTWQDVENKIELYDDIWLTLKTVIEDRKILIKKNKNLLIYFNEIYNSLDKEKIKKIIFKDSLDITDIQNFLKAYEKEIDKITDNKPHIINAFIIFCLYKKAIGSL
;
A
#
# COMPACT_ATOMS: atom_id res chain seq x y z
N MET A 1 19.07 -24.86 11.71
CA MET A 1 19.02 -23.47 11.24
C MET A 1 17.87 -22.79 11.98
N ALA A 2 18.14 -21.90 12.93
CA ALA A 2 17.08 -21.27 13.72
C ALA A 2 16.25 -20.36 12.81
N PHE A 3 14.97 -20.68 12.62
CA PHE A 3 14.03 -19.80 11.92
C PHE A 3 13.80 -18.54 12.78
N LYS A 4 14.41 -17.41 12.42
CA LYS A 4 14.14 -16.11 13.06
C LYS A 4 12.87 -15.49 12.47
N LEU A 5 11.70 -16.05 12.79
CA LEU A 5 10.40 -15.53 12.35
C LEU A 5 10.06 -14.24 13.10
N LEU A 6 9.26 -13.36 12.49
CA LEU A 6 9.03 -12.01 13.01
C LEU A 6 8.38 -12.00 14.41
N LEU A 7 7.43 -12.91 14.65
CA LEU A 7 6.78 -13.12 15.96
C LEU A 7 7.71 -13.58 17.09
N PHE A 8 8.92 -14.04 16.74
CA PHE A 8 9.97 -14.44 17.67
C PHE A 8 11.07 -13.38 17.78
N ARG A 9 10.92 -12.23 17.09
CA ARG A 9 11.78 -11.06 17.26
C ARG A 9 11.11 -10.15 18.29
N GLY A 10 11.84 -9.77 19.33
CA GLY A 10 11.35 -8.81 20.31
C GLY A 10 11.01 -7.47 19.64
N ILE A 11 9.89 -6.88 20.04
CA ILE A 11 9.42 -5.56 19.58
C ILE A 11 10.27 -4.48 20.26
N LYS A 12 10.97 -3.64 19.48
CA LYS A 12 11.94 -2.67 20.04
C LYS A 12 11.48 -1.21 19.93
N THR A 13 10.61 -0.90 18.96
CA THR A 13 10.13 0.46 18.71
C THR A 13 8.61 0.54 18.51
N GLU A 14 8.03 1.73 18.60
CA GLU A 14 6.62 1.98 18.26
C GLU A 14 6.31 1.71 16.78
N GLN A 15 7.28 1.89 15.89
CA GLN A 15 7.13 1.51 14.48
C GLN A 15 7.10 -0.02 14.33
N ASP A 16 7.90 -0.74 15.11
CA ASP A 16 7.89 -2.21 15.14
C ASP A 16 6.53 -2.71 15.61
N LYS A 17 5.89 -2.07 16.60
CA LYS A 17 4.53 -2.42 17.06
C LYS A 17 3.49 -2.32 15.94
N LEU A 18 3.55 -1.26 15.14
CA LEU A 18 2.60 -1.03 14.05
C LEU A 18 2.79 -2.02 12.89
N LEU A 19 4.04 -2.27 12.51
CA LEU A 19 4.38 -3.28 11.50
C LEU A 19 4.00 -4.68 11.98
N PHE A 20 4.26 -4.97 13.26
CA PHE A 20 3.91 -6.22 13.92
C PHE A 20 2.40 -6.45 13.98
N GLY A 21 1.59 -5.43 14.30
CA GLY A 21 0.13 -5.55 14.27
C GLY A 21 -0.42 -5.84 12.86
N SER A 22 0.12 -5.15 11.85
CA SER A 22 -0.25 -5.40 10.44
C SER A 22 0.12 -6.83 10.00
N TYR A 23 1.29 -7.30 10.43
CA TYR A 23 1.76 -8.66 10.21
C TYR A 23 0.86 -9.71 10.90
N CYS A 24 0.47 -9.48 12.17
CA CYS A 24 -0.38 -10.39 12.92
C CYS A 24 -1.75 -10.55 12.24
N ASN A 25 -2.33 -9.43 11.81
CA ASN A 25 -3.58 -9.43 11.05
C ASN A 25 -3.45 -10.25 9.76
N PHE A 26 -2.34 -10.08 9.03
CA PHE A 26 -2.09 -10.81 7.80
C PHE A 26 -2.00 -12.33 8.02
N VAL A 27 -1.20 -12.78 9.00
CA VAL A 27 -1.06 -14.19 9.36
C VAL A 27 -2.40 -14.77 9.84
N GLN A 28 -3.16 -14.01 10.63
CA GLN A 28 -4.48 -14.39 11.09
C GLN A 28 -5.45 -14.60 9.93
N CYS A 29 -5.63 -13.60 9.06
CA CYS A 29 -6.55 -13.67 7.93
C CYS A 29 -6.24 -14.85 7.00
N LEU A 30 -4.96 -15.04 6.64
CA LEU A 30 -4.58 -16.19 5.81
C LEU A 30 -4.88 -17.52 6.52
N THR A 31 -4.51 -17.66 7.79
CA THR A 31 -4.72 -18.91 8.52
C THR A 31 -6.21 -19.23 8.69
N GLU A 32 -7.06 -18.22 8.94
CA GLU A 32 -8.51 -18.39 9.02
C GLU A 32 -9.14 -18.88 7.71
N ILE A 33 -8.62 -18.42 6.56
CA ILE A 33 -9.01 -18.95 5.25
C ILE A 33 -8.64 -20.45 5.17
N GLY A 34 -7.47 -20.85 5.65
CA GLY A 34 -7.05 -22.25 5.70
C GLY A 34 -7.91 -23.15 6.60
N LEU A 35 -8.64 -22.58 7.55
CA LEU A 35 -9.50 -23.31 8.50
C LEU A 35 -10.94 -23.48 8.01
N LYS A 36 -11.39 -22.69 7.03
CA LYS A 36 -12.79 -22.69 6.55
C LYS A 36 -12.91 -23.43 5.22
N LYS A 37 -13.60 -24.57 5.19
CA LYS A 37 -13.86 -25.30 3.94
C LYS A 37 -14.66 -24.44 2.95
N ASP A 38 -15.78 -23.91 3.41
CA ASP A 38 -16.70 -23.07 2.62
C ASP A 38 -16.34 -21.59 2.80
N TYR A 39 -15.40 -21.10 1.98
CA TYR A 39 -15.05 -19.68 1.93
C TYR A 39 -15.75 -19.04 0.73
N ASP A 40 -16.68 -18.12 0.97
CA ASP A 40 -17.45 -17.48 -0.09
C ASP A 40 -16.57 -16.54 -0.90
N LEU A 41 -16.17 -17.01 -2.08
CA LEU A 41 -15.46 -16.22 -3.07
C LEU A 41 -16.47 -15.39 -3.86
N ASP A 42 -16.27 -14.08 -3.92
CA ASP A 42 -17.13 -13.16 -4.69
C ASP A 42 -17.37 -13.71 -6.11
N LYS A 43 -18.66 -13.85 -6.46
CA LYS A 43 -19.12 -14.35 -7.76
C LYS A 43 -18.62 -13.51 -8.93
N ILE A 44 -18.40 -12.21 -8.73
CA ILE A 44 -17.83 -11.29 -9.71
C ILE A 44 -16.35 -11.61 -9.94
N TYR A 45 -15.62 -11.89 -8.86
CA TYR A 45 -14.21 -12.22 -8.87
C TYR A 45 -13.92 -13.54 -9.60
N LYS A 46 -14.74 -14.58 -9.38
CA LYS A 46 -14.67 -15.87 -10.11
C LYS A 46 -14.79 -15.69 -11.63
N ARG A 47 -15.65 -14.76 -12.07
CA ARG A 47 -15.86 -14.46 -13.50
C ARG A 47 -14.74 -13.61 -14.10
N TYR A 48 -14.20 -12.67 -13.33
CA TYR A 48 -13.17 -11.73 -13.80
C TYR A 48 -11.81 -12.40 -14.08
N MET A 49 -11.53 -13.51 -13.40
CA MET A 49 -10.29 -14.27 -13.56
C MET A 49 -10.28 -15.18 -14.81
N GLY A 50 -11.35 -15.18 -15.63
CA GLY A 50 -11.38 -15.84 -16.94
C GLY A 50 -11.39 -17.37 -16.91
N PHE A 51 -11.37 -17.99 -15.73
CA PHE A 51 -11.46 -19.44 -15.62
C PHE A 51 -12.90 -19.89 -15.88
N VAL A 52 -13.10 -20.77 -16.86
CA VAL A 52 -14.27 -21.65 -16.85
C VAL A 52 -13.98 -22.74 -15.82
N TYR A 53 -13.99 -22.34 -14.54
CA TYR A 53 -13.61 -23.17 -13.40
C TYR A 53 -14.32 -24.53 -13.43
N GLU A 54 -15.60 -24.53 -13.81
CA GLU A 54 -16.42 -25.73 -13.96
C GLU A 54 -15.96 -26.69 -15.06
N ASN A 55 -15.25 -26.21 -16.10
CA ASN A 55 -14.69 -27.06 -17.15
C ASN A 55 -13.29 -27.58 -16.75
N ILE A 56 -12.51 -26.75 -16.05
CA ILE A 56 -11.17 -27.12 -15.57
C ILE A 56 -11.26 -28.18 -14.48
N SER A 57 -12.15 -28.01 -13.49
CA SER A 57 -12.31 -28.98 -12.39
C SER A 57 -12.88 -30.33 -12.84
N LYS A 58 -13.59 -30.36 -13.98
CA LYS A 58 -14.07 -31.60 -14.63
C LYS A 58 -12.99 -32.35 -15.40
N ASN A 59 -12.04 -31.63 -16.02
CA ASN A 59 -11.01 -32.23 -16.87
C ASN A 59 -9.72 -32.55 -16.10
N ASP A 60 -9.39 -31.75 -15.09
CA ASP A 60 -8.26 -31.99 -14.18
C ASP A 60 -8.68 -31.62 -12.76
N LYS A 61 -9.05 -32.66 -12.00
CA LYS A 61 -9.53 -32.52 -10.64
C LYS A 61 -8.42 -32.01 -9.70
N GLU A 62 -7.16 -32.34 -9.95
CA GLU A 62 -6.06 -31.90 -9.09
C GLU A 62 -5.72 -30.43 -9.33
N PHE A 63 -5.64 -30.03 -10.59
CA PHE A 63 -5.45 -28.63 -10.96
C PHE A 63 -6.66 -27.76 -10.53
N GLY A 64 -7.88 -28.27 -10.63
CA GLY A 64 -9.07 -27.61 -10.12
C GLY A 64 -9.01 -27.34 -8.61
N LEU A 65 -8.53 -28.31 -7.82
CA LEU A 65 -8.33 -28.16 -6.37
C LEU A 65 -7.22 -27.14 -6.04
N GLU A 66 -6.15 -27.14 -6.83
CA GLU A 66 -5.05 -26.18 -6.69
C GLU A 66 -5.56 -24.75 -6.91
N ILE A 67 -6.33 -24.51 -7.95
CA ILE A 67 -6.93 -23.20 -8.23
C ILE A 67 -7.90 -22.78 -7.11
N GLU A 68 -8.77 -23.66 -6.60
CA GLU A 68 -9.66 -23.34 -5.47
C GLU A 68 -8.92 -23.01 -4.17
N SER A 69 -7.77 -23.67 -3.95
CA SER A 69 -6.94 -23.42 -2.77
C SER A 69 -6.26 -22.05 -2.84
N ILE A 70 -5.90 -21.61 -4.06
CA ILE A 70 -5.16 -20.37 -4.33
C ILE A 70 -6.09 -19.14 -4.34
N LEU A 71 -7.26 -19.21 -4.97
CA LEU A 71 -8.11 -18.04 -5.25
C LEU A 71 -8.42 -17.15 -4.03
N PRO A 72 -8.79 -17.68 -2.84
CA PRO A 72 -9.05 -16.84 -1.66
C PRO A 72 -7.79 -16.24 -1.04
N LEU A 73 -6.63 -16.89 -1.24
CA LEU A 73 -5.36 -16.49 -0.65
C LEU A 73 -4.64 -15.46 -1.50
N PHE A 74 -4.78 -15.58 -2.82
CA PHE A 74 -4.29 -14.59 -3.77
C PHE A 74 -5.18 -13.37 -3.82
N SER A 75 -6.51 -13.46 -3.66
CA SER A 75 -7.40 -12.28 -3.58
C SER A 75 -6.94 -11.27 -2.51
N TYR A 76 -6.43 -11.76 -1.38
CA TYR A 76 -5.87 -10.97 -0.29
C TYR A 76 -4.49 -10.35 -0.60
N LEU A 77 -3.70 -10.96 -1.49
CA LEU A 77 -2.31 -10.57 -1.79
C LEU A 77 -2.08 -9.91 -3.16
N GLN A 78 -2.94 -10.14 -4.16
CA GLN A 78 -2.54 -9.98 -5.57
C GLN A 78 -3.60 -9.47 -6.56
N HIS A 79 -4.80 -9.06 -6.17
CA HIS A 79 -5.83 -8.79 -7.19
C HIS A 79 -6.02 -7.39 -7.71
N SER A 80 -5.17 -6.44 -7.34
CA SER A 80 -4.95 -5.33 -8.27
C SER A 80 -3.49 -4.91 -8.26
N GLN A 81 -2.98 -4.56 -9.44
CA GLN A 81 -1.78 -3.71 -9.54
C GLN A 81 -1.91 -2.47 -8.63
N GLY A 82 -3.14 -2.01 -8.37
CA GLY A 82 -3.48 -0.98 -7.39
C GLY A 82 -3.29 -1.36 -5.91
N GLY A 83 -3.45 -2.63 -5.52
CA GLY A 83 -3.26 -3.10 -4.13
C GLY A 83 -1.79 -3.09 -3.71
N ARG A 84 -0.89 -3.48 -4.63
CA ARG A 84 0.56 -3.35 -4.42
C ARG A 84 1.01 -1.89 -4.36
N GLY A 85 0.46 -1.04 -5.23
CA GLY A 85 0.68 0.42 -5.17
C GLY A 85 0.23 1.01 -3.84
N SER A 86 -0.98 0.66 -3.41
CA SER A 86 -1.59 1.06 -2.13
C SER A 86 -0.74 0.66 -0.92
N PHE A 87 -0.15 -0.54 -0.93
CA PHE A 87 0.75 -1.00 0.13
C PHE A 87 2.03 -0.14 0.18
N ILE A 88 2.65 0.13 -0.97
CA ILE A 88 3.85 0.97 -1.02
C ILE A 88 3.54 2.40 -0.58
N GLU A 89 2.43 2.99 -1.01
CA GLU A 89 1.98 4.30 -0.53
C GLU A 89 1.85 4.33 1.00
N LYS A 90 1.26 3.28 1.58
CA LYS A 90 1.10 3.13 3.04
C LYS A 90 2.45 3.02 3.74
N ILE A 91 3.40 2.27 3.19
CA ILE A 91 4.78 2.18 3.70
C ILE A 91 5.48 3.55 3.65
N ILE A 92 5.46 4.23 2.50
CA ILE A 92 6.12 5.54 2.34
C ILE A 92 5.54 6.52 3.35
N SER A 93 4.21 6.51 3.53
CA SER A 93 3.52 7.34 4.52
C SER A 93 3.88 6.95 5.95
N LEU A 94 3.91 5.65 6.29
CA LEU A 94 4.26 5.17 7.63
C LEU A 94 5.68 5.58 8.04
N LEU A 95 6.64 5.41 7.14
CA LEU A 95 8.05 5.67 7.39
C LEU A 95 8.39 7.17 7.45
N ASN A 96 7.48 8.06 7.02
CA ASN A 96 7.74 9.50 6.95
C ASN A 96 6.64 10.32 7.64
N GLN A 97 6.98 11.02 8.72
CA GLN A 97 6.01 11.79 9.52
C GLN A 97 5.23 12.82 8.71
N ASN A 98 5.84 13.41 7.68
CA ASN A 98 5.28 14.49 6.86
C ASN A 98 4.72 14.02 5.52
N VAL A 99 4.51 12.71 5.33
CA VAL A 99 3.93 12.11 4.13
C VAL A 99 2.61 11.42 4.47
N THR A 100 1.63 11.59 3.60
CA THR A 100 0.34 10.92 3.64
C THR A 100 -0.05 10.45 2.24
N ARG A 101 -1.09 9.62 2.15
CA ARG A 101 -1.57 9.01 0.90
C ARG A 101 -2.98 9.44 0.52
N ASN A 102 -3.35 9.22 -0.74
CA ASN A 102 -4.71 9.39 -1.29
C ASN A 102 -5.33 10.75 -0.89
N SER A 103 -4.63 11.82 -1.28
CA SER A 103 -4.93 13.19 -0.86
C SER A 103 -5.61 13.97 -1.98
N LYS A 104 -6.77 14.56 -1.69
CA LYS A 104 -7.49 15.41 -2.63
C LYS A 104 -7.11 16.88 -2.45
N ILE A 105 -7.10 17.66 -3.53
CA ILE A 105 -6.87 19.11 -3.45
C ILE A 105 -7.92 19.79 -2.55
N SER A 106 -9.19 19.36 -2.62
CA SER A 106 -10.25 19.87 -1.74
C SER A 106 -10.01 19.60 -0.24
N GLU A 107 -9.17 18.63 0.12
CA GLU A 107 -8.85 18.29 1.51
C GLU A 107 -7.70 19.14 2.07
N LEU A 108 -7.02 19.96 1.24
CA LEU A 108 -5.87 20.77 1.66
C LEU A 108 -6.11 21.60 2.94
N PRO A 109 -7.27 22.25 3.16
CA PRO A 109 -7.45 22.99 4.41
C PRO A 109 -7.43 22.10 5.65
N PHE A 110 -8.02 20.92 5.57
CA PHE A 110 -7.97 19.94 6.66
C PHE A 110 -6.55 19.39 6.83
N ILE A 111 -5.85 19.13 5.73
CA ILE A 111 -4.47 18.63 5.73
C ILE A 111 -3.52 19.63 6.40
N PHE A 112 -3.58 20.92 6.03
CA PHE A 112 -2.71 21.94 6.63
C PHE A 112 -2.99 22.16 8.12
N SER A 113 -4.27 22.09 8.53
CA SER A 113 -4.64 22.35 9.92
C SER A 113 -4.49 21.12 10.82
N ASN A 114 -4.60 19.90 10.26
CA ASN A 114 -4.73 18.65 11.00
C ASN A 114 -3.96 17.49 10.35
N PHE A 115 -2.73 17.73 9.87
CA PHE A 115 -1.96 16.76 9.09
C PHE A 115 -1.84 15.37 9.75
N SER A 116 -1.46 15.31 11.02
CA SER A 116 -1.29 14.04 11.75
C SER A 116 -2.59 13.24 11.84
N LYS A 117 -3.72 13.93 12.06
CA LYS A 117 -5.06 13.31 12.12
C LYS A 117 -5.54 12.86 10.75
N PHE A 118 -5.30 13.64 9.70
CA PHE A 118 -5.57 13.24 8.32
C PHE A 118 -4.77 12.00 7.94
N LYS A 119 -3.48 11.99 8.26
CA LYS A 119 -2.59 10.86 8.00
C LYS A 119 -3.08 9.58 8.65
N LEU A 120 -3.49 9.62 9.92
CA LEU A 120 -4.07 8.45 10.61
C LEU A 120 -5.25 7.85 9.83
N LEU A 121 -6.21 8.67 9.39
CA LEU A 121 -7.35 8.20 8.59
C LEU A 121 -6.98 7.58 7.24
N LYS A 122 -5.87 8.00 6.65
CA LYS A 122 -5.43 7.47 5.35
C LYS A 122 -4.58 6.22 5.51
N MET A 123 -4.14 5.93 6.73
CA MET A 123 -3.30 4.78 7.04
C MET A 123 -4.07 3.60 7.63
N TYR A 124 -5.11 3.88 8.40
CA TYR A 124 -5.84 2.88 9.18
C TYR A 124 -7.32 2.88 8.82
N ASP A 125 -7.94 1.71 8.91
CA ASP A 125 -9.39 1.61 8.84
C ASP A 125 -9.99 2.16 10.14
N ASP A 126 -11.25 2.60 10.09
CA ASP A 126 -11.92 3.22 11.25
C ASP A 126 -11.90 2.29 12.49
N GLU A 127 -11.92 0.98 12.28
CA GLU A 127 -11.88 -0.05 13.33
C GLU A 127 -10.53 -0.14 14.05
N ASP A 128 -9.44 0.23 13.36
CA ASP A 128 -8.06 0.19 13.88
C ASP A 128 -7.68 1.47 14.64
N ILE A 129 -8.52 2.51 14.58
CA ILE A 129 -8.30 3.78 15.27
C ILE A 129 -9.06 3.74 16.59
N ASP A 130 -8.38 4.11 17.70
CA ASP A 130 -9.04 4.17 18.99
C ASP A 130 -10.31 5.05 18.93
N LYS A 131 -11.39 4.58 19.55
CA LYS A 131 -12.72 5.21 19.44
C LYS A 131 -12.71 6.71 19.82
N SER A 132 -11.85 7.10 20.76
CA SER A 132 -11.75 8.49 21.23
C SER A 132 -11.09 9.39 20.18
N THR A 133 -10.02 8.91 19.55
CA THR A 133 -9.33 9.56 18.44
C THR A 133 -10.24 9.61 17.23
N LEU A 134 -10.88 8.50 16.85
CA LEU A 134 -11.79 8.48 15.71
C LEU A 134 -12.94 9.48 15.89
N LYS A 135 -13.54 9.54 17.08
CA LYS A 135 -14.58 10.53 17.41
C LYS A 135 -14.07 11.97 17.24
N THR A 136 -12.86 12.24 17.74
CA THR A 136 -12.22 13.56 17.61
C THR A 136 -11.99 13.92 16.15
N ILE A 137 -11.43 12.99 15.37
CA ILE A 137 -11.16 13.18 13.95
C ILE A 137 -12.46 13.42 13.17
N ASN A 138 -13.50 12.63 13.43
CA ASN A 138 -14.78 12.78 12.77
C ASN A 138 -15.47 14.11 13.11
N ALA A 139 -15.35 14.58 14.35
CA ALA A 139 -15.80 15.91 14.74
C ALA A 139 -15.06 17.01 13.96
N LEU A 140 -13.73 16.94 13.87
CA LEU A 140 -12.92 17.89 13.10
C LEU A 140 -13.26 17.85 11.61
N ARG A 141 -13.50 16.67 11.03
CA ARG A 141 -13.92 16.53 9.61
C ARG A 141 -15.31 17.11 9.37
N LYS A 142 -16.23 16.90 10.30
CA LYS A 142 -17.59 17.48 10.21
C LYS A 142 -17.52 19.00 10.27
N GLN A 143 -16.74 19.54 11.21
CA GLN A 143 -16.47 20.97 11.31
C GLN A 143 -15.78 21.51 10.06
N PHE A 144 -14.83 20.79 9.50
CA PHE A 144 -14.17 21.18 8.26
C PHE A 144 -15.17 21.27 7.09
N LYS A 145 -16.01 20.24 6.91
CA LYS A 145 -17.05 20.22 5.87
C LYS A 145 -18.13 21.30 6.07
N SER A 146 -18.37 21.73 7.31
CA SER A 146 -19.27 22.86 7.58
C SER A 146 -18.60 24.22 7.34
N ASN A 147 -17.27 24.29 7.38
CA ASN A 147 -16.52 25.54 7.28
C ASN A 147 -15.97 25.81 5.88
N PHE A 148 -15.74 24.78 5.07
CA PHE A 148 -15.16 24.93 3.74
C PHE A 148 -16.00 24.24 2.67
N ASP A 149 -16.24 24.95 1.58
CA ASP A 149 -16.79 24.38 0.34
C ASP A 149 -15.75 24.28 -0.75
N TRP A 150 -15.82 23.17 -1.49
CA TRP A 150 -15.19 23.06 -2.81
C TRP A 150 -16.10 23.71 -3.84
N MET A 151 -15.61 24.76 -4.49
CA MET A 151 -16.39 25.60 -5.40
C MET A 151 -16.18 25.26 -6.88
N ALA A 152 -15.15 24.48 -7.20
CA ALA A 152 -14.85 24.08 -8.57
C ALA A 152 -15.59 22.79 -8.97
N ASN A 153 -15.44 22.37 -10.22
CA ASN A 153 -16.12 21.18 -10.70
C ASN A 153 -15.60 19.93 -9.98
N LYS A 154 -16.41 18.87 -9.95
CA LYS A 154 -16.01 17.58 -9.36
C LYS A 154 -14.74 17.02 -10.00
N GLU A 155 -14.58 17.23 -11.31
CA GLU A 155 -13.43 16.79 -12.10
C GLU A 155 -12.13 17.51 -11.74
N ASP A 156 -12.23 18.73 -11.24
CA ASP A 156 -11.08 19.54 -10.78
C ASP A 156 -10.59 19.10 -9.39
N ASN A 157 -11.35 18.25 -8.69
CA ASN A 157 -10.99 17.75 -7.36
C ASN A 157 -10.00 16.59 -7.47
N ILE A 158 -8.81 16.92 -7.95
CA ILE A 158 -7.75 15.99 -8.29
C ILE A 158 -7.25 15.27 -7.03
N THR A 159 -7.00 13.97 -7.17
CA THR A 159 -6.47 13.11 -6.11
C THR A 159 -5.07 12.63 -6.49
N PHE A 160 -4.11 12.83 -5.58
CA PHE A 160 -2.74 12.34 -5.70
C PHE A 160 -2.49 11.18 -4.72
N ASP A 161 -1.68 10.22 -5.15
CA ASP A 161 -1.39 9.01 -4.39
C ASP A 161 -0.52 9.33 -3.17
N LEU A 162 0.43 10.25 -3.30
CA LEU A 162 1.21 10.79 -2.18
C LEU A 162 1.14 12.30 -2.09
N LEU A 163 1.12 12.78 -0.85
CA LEU A 163 1.33 14.18 -0.49
C LEU A 163 2.42 14.26 0.58
N LYS A 164 3.43 15.09 0.34
CA LYS A 164 4.46 15.45 1.31
C LYS A 164 4.41 16.95 1.57
N PHE A 165 4.39 17.32 2.84
CA PHE A 165 4.45 18.72 3.25
C PHE A 165 5.73 19.00 4.04
N GLU A 166 6.62 19.83 3.50
CA GLU A 166 7.92 20.11 4.11
C GLU A 166 8.22 21.61 4.08
N LYS A 167 8.13 22.27 5.25
CA LYS A 167 8.34 23.71 5.41
C LYS A 167 7.44 24.55 4.49
N ASP A 168 8.00 25.10 3.41
CA ASP A 168 7.32 25.92 2.41
C ASP A 168 7.13 25.19 1.07
N THR A 169 7.33 23.88 1.05
CA THR A 169 7.22 23.04 -0.14
C THR A 169 6.09 22.01 0.02
N LEU A 170 5.15 22.04 -0.91
CA LEU A 170 4.13 21.01 -1.08
C LEU A 170 4.51 20.11 -2.25
N LYS A 171 4.63 18.80 -2.01
CA LYS A 171 4.90 17.81 -3.05
C LYS A 171 3.69 16.89 -3.23
N LEU A 172 3.26 16.73 -4.47
CA LEU A 172 2.14 15.88 -4.86
C LEU A 172 2.63 14.90 -5.93
N SER A 173 2.42 13.61 -5.70
CA SER A 173 2.87 12.57 -6.63
C SER A 173 1.75 11.60 -6.98
N ASP A 174 1.59 11.34 -8.27
CA ASP A 174 0.82 10.22 -8.77
C ASP A 174 1.78 9.05 -9.04
N ILE A 175 1.51 7.93 -8.39
CA ILE A 175 2.40 6.77 -8.36
C ILE A 175 1.80 5.66 -9.21
N LYS A 176 2.69 4.99 -9.94
CA LYS A 176 2.41 3.71 -10.60
C LYS A 176 3.43 2.70 -10.13
N ASN A 177 2.93 1.56 -9.69
CA ASN A 177 3.75 0.52 -9.07
C ASN A 177 4.79 -0.06 -10.05
N ARG A 178 4.38 -0.35 -11.29
CA ARG A 178 5.26 -0.90 -12.33
C ARG A 178 5.16 -0.13 -13.63
N VAL A 179 6.18 -0.26 -14.48
CA VAL A 179 6.17 0.30 -15.83
C VAL A 179 5.00 -0.23 -16.67
N ASP A 180 4.55 -1.46 -16.51
CA ASP A 180 3.38 -1.98 -17.23
C ASP A 180 2.04 -1.64 -16.59
N SER A 181 2.01 -0.95 -15.44
CA SER A 181 0.76 -0.64 -14.74
C SER A 181 -0.09 0.34 -15.56
N GLY A 182 -1.20 -0.16 -16.12
CA GLY A 182 -2.13 0.59 -16.97
C GLY A 182 -1.54 1.14 -18.28
N GLY A 183 -0.33 0.70 -18.66
CA GLY A 183 0.34 1.06 -19.91
C GLY A 183 0.40 2.58 -20.19
N THR A 184 0.17 2.96 -21.45
CA THR A 184 0.15 4.37 -21.90
C THR A 184 -1.00 5.16 -21.29
N SER A 185 -2.18 4.55 -21.13
CA SER A 185 -3.36 5.19 -20.55
C SER A 185 -3.08 5.73 -19.14
N ALA A 186 -2.37 4.96 -18.31
CA ALA A 186 -1.97 5.40 -16.98
C ALA A 186 -1.05 6.63 -17.02
N ARG A 187 -0.11 6.71 -17.98
CA ARG A 187 0.74 7.91 -18.16
C ARG A 187 -0.13 9.10 -18.54
N GLY A 188 -1.03 8.89 -19.50
CA GLY A 188 -1.99 9.89 -19.92
C GLY A 188 -2.77 10.47 -18.74
N GLU A 189 -3.29 9.62 -17.85
CA GLU A 189 -4.01 10.03 -16.66
C GLU A 189 -3.12 10.78 -15.66
N SER A 190 -1.96 10.22 -15.29
CA SER A 190 -1.05 10.83 -14.32
C SER A 190 -0.59 12.22 -14.74
N TRP A 191 -0.15 12.36 -16.00
CA TRP A 191 0.30 13.65 -16.52
C TRP A 191 -0.86 14.63 -16.71
N LYS A 192 -2.08 14.14 -17.01
CA LYS A 192 -3.28 14.98 -17.04
C LYS A 192 -3.58 15.57 -15.66
N LYS A 193 -3.48 14.80 -14.57
CA LYS A 193 -3.64 15.33 -13.20
C LYS A 193 -2.68 16.49 -12.91
N ILE A 194 -1.42 16.37 -13.36
CA ILE A 194 -0.42 17.43 -13.22
C ILE A 194 -0.83 18.68 -14.02
N LEU A 195 -1.19 18.50 -15.30
CA LEU A 195 -1.62 19.60 -16.15
C LEU A 195 -2.87 20.31 -15.59
N ASP A 196 -3.88 19.56 -15.17
CA ASP A 196 -5.12 20.09 -14.61
C ASP A 196 -4.83 20.89 -13.32
N THR A 197 -3.89 20.43 -12.49
CA THR A 197 -3.44 21.18 -11.30
C THR A 197 -2.75 22.49 -11.67
N ILE A 198 -1.91 22.51 -12.71
CA ILE A 198 -1.26 23.72 -13.21
C ILE A 198 -2.31 24.70 -13.75
N LYS A 199 -3.32 24.22 -14.47
CA LYS A 199 -4.43 25.05 -14.95
C LYS A 199 -5.22 25.66 -13.82
N LEU A 200 -5.49 24.93 -12.74
CA LEU A 200 -6.14 25.48 -11.54
C LEU A 200 -5.35 26.60 -10.84
N LEU A 201 -4.02 26.67 -11.03
CA LEU A 201 -3.21 27.80 -10.56
C LEU A 201 -3.30 29.01 -11.50
N ASN A 202 -3.33 28.73 -12.81
CA ASN A 202 -3.32 29.76 -13.83
C ASN A 202 -4.67 30.45 -14.00
N GLU A 203 -5.75 29.66 -13.97
CA GLU A 203 -7.10 30.16 -13.99
C GLU A 203 -7.36 30.88 -12.66
N ASN A 204 -7.84 32.13 -12.69
CA ASN A 204 -8.32 32.85 -11.51
C ASN A 204 -9.65 32.25 -10.96
N LYS A 205 -9.76 30.92 -11.05
CA LYS A 205 -10.90 30.12 -10.67
C LYS A 205 -10.93 29.99 -9.15
N ILE A 206 -12.04 30.39 -8.56
CA ILE A 206 -12.29 30.13 -7.14
C ILE A 206 -12.53 28.63 -6.97
N VAL A 207 -11.68 27.99 -6.16
CA VAL A 207 -11.75 26.55 -5.89
C VAL A 207 -12.23 26.24 -4.47
N LEU A 208 -12.05 27.18 -3.55
CA LEU A 208 -12.39 27.01 -2.13
C LEU A 208 -13.11 28.25 -1.59
N GLN A 209 -14.08 28.03 -0.72
CA GLN A 209 -14.72 29.09 0.07
C GLN A 209 -14.67 28.73 1.55
N ASP A 210 -14.12 29.62 2.36
CA ASP A 210 -14.28 29.59 3.81
C ASP A 210 -15.63 30.23 4.16
N LYS A 211 -16.58 29.43 4.63
CA LYS A 211 -17.93 29.85 5.01
C LYS A 211 -17.97 30.69 6.28
N VAL A 212 -16.98 30.54 7.16
CA VAL A 212 -16.93 31.27 8.43
C VAL A 212 -16.57 32.72 8.15
N THR A 213 -15.62 32.95 7.26
CA THR A 213 -15.16 34.31 6.91
C THR A 213 -15.81 34.86 5.63
N GLY A 214 -16.51 34.01 4.86
CA GLY A 214 -17.00 34.33 3.52
C GLY A 214 -15.90 34.44 2.46
N THR A 215 -14.64 34.19 2.82
CA THR A 215 -13.50 34.41 1.93
C THR A 215 -13.43 33.32 0.86
N LYS A 216 -13.24 33.75 -0.39
CA LYS A 216 -13.06 32.89 -1.55
C LYS A 216 -11.58 32.82 -1.93
N TYR A 217 -11.12 31.64 -2.29
CA TYR A 217 -9.73 31.39 -2.64
C TYR A 217 -9.62 30.73 -4.01
N THR A 218 -8.73 31.26 -4.87
CA THR A 218 -8.11 30.45 -5.92
C THR A 218 -7.14 29.44 -5.30
N LEU A 219 -6.67 28.46 -6.08
CA LEU A 219 -5.70 27.50 -5.57
C LEU A 219 -4.39 28.20 -5.17
N LEU A 220 -3.91 29.13 -5.98
CA LEU A 220 -2.72 29.93 -5.68
C LEU A 220 -2.88 30.73 -4.39
N ASP A 221 -4.03 31.37 -4.21
CA ASP A 221 -4.31 32.16 -3.00
C ASP A 221 -4.23 31.30 -1.75
N TYR A 222 -4.83 30.11 -1.82
CA TYR A 222 -4.87 29.20 -0.69
C TYR A 222 -3.48 28.66 -0.34
N LEU A 223 -2.71 28.24 -1.34
CA LEU A 223 -1.35 27.73 -1.13
C LEU A 223 -0.43 28.81 -0.54
N THR A 224 -0.41 30.01 -1.14
CA THR A 224 0.46 31.10 -0.67
C THR A 224 0.06 31.63 0.71
N LYS A 225 -1.24 31.71 1.03
CA LYS A 225 -1.74 32.03 2.39
C LYS A 225 -1.20 31.05 3.43
N ASN A 226 -1.06 29.78 3.10
CA ASN A 226 -0.51 28.74 3.96
C ASN A 226 1.02 28.63 3.89
N GLY A 227 1.70 29.65 3.35
CA GLY A 227 3.16 29.75 3.34
C GLY A 227 3.85 28.86 2.31
N ILE A 228 3.11 28.26 1.37
CA ILE A 228 3.69 27.46 0.30
C ILE A 228 4.36 28.36 -0.73
N LYS A 229 5.67 28.18 -0.91
CA LYS A 229 6.49 28.87 -1.91
C LYS A 229 6.85 27.97 -3.08
N THR A 230 6.83 26.66 -2.90
CA THR A 230 7.15 25.69 -3.95
C THR A 230 6.07 24.61 -4.03
N LEU A 231 5.55 24.39 -5.23
CA LEU A 231 4.70 23.25 -5.55
C LEU A 231 5.46 22.30 -6.47
N ASN A 232 5.70 21.08 -5.99
CA ASN A 232 6.33 20.01 -6.75
C ASN A 232 5.27 18.98 -7.17
N LEU A 233 5.15 18.72 -8.46
CA LEU A 233 4.19 17.81 -9.06
C LEU A 233 4.94 16.70 -9.81
N SER A 234 4.73 15.45 -9.44
CA SER A 234 5.47 14.35 -10.06
C SER A 234 4.59 13.20 -10.53
N PHE A 235 4.97 12.66 -11.69
CA PHE A 235 4.57 11.31 -12.11
C PHE A 235 5.68 10.35 -11.69
N SER A 236 5.34 9.25 -11.03
CA SER A 236 6.31 8.35 -10.41
C SER A 236 6.10 6.90 -10.83
N LEU A 237 7.17 6.21 -11.23
CA LEU A 237 7.20 4.78 -11.53
C LEU A 237 8.17 4.05 -10.60
N ILE A 238 7.68 3.04 -9.87
CA ILE A 238 8.47 2.39 -8.83
C ILE A 238 9.36 1.27 -9.38
N TYR A 239 8.77 0.30 -10.10
CA TYR A 239 9.47 -0.90 -10.57
C TYR A 239 9.37 -1.11 -12.09
N ASN A 240 10.35 -1.81 -12.65
CA ASN A 240 10.27 -2.43 -13.97
C ASN A 240 9.39 -3.70 -13.92
N ILE A 241 9.17 -4.32 -15.08
CA ILE A 241 8.39 -5.57 -15.18
C ILE A 241 9.06 -6.70 -14.40
N ASP A 242 10.38 -6.78 -14.43
CA ASP A 242 11.18 -7.79 -13.73
C ASP A 242 11.32 -7.56 -12.21
N GLY A 243 10.73 -6.49 -11.67
CA GLY A 243 10.80 -6.14 -10.25
C GLY A 243 12.03 -5.31 -9.86
N THR A 244 12.94 -5.01 -10.79
CA THR A 244 14.04 -4.07 -10.53
C THR A 244 13.51 -2.63 -10.40
N PRO A 245 14.23 -1.69 -9.76
CA PRO A 245 13.83 -0.29 -9.71
C PRO A 245 13.59 0.28 -11.12
N ALA A 246 12.47 0.99 -11.30
CA ALA A 246 12.10 1.50 -12.62
C ALA A 246 13.18 2.46 -13.16
N THR A 247 13.38 2.39 -14.47
CA THR A 247 14.25 3.32 -15.20
C THR A 247 13.50 3.89 -16.39
N LYS A 248 13.94 5.06 -16.86
CA LYS A 248 13.40 5.65 -18.10
C LYS A 248 13.60 4.71 -19.30
N GLU A 249 14.69 3.96 -19.32
CA GLU A 249 14.95 2.98 -20.38
C GLU A 249 14.04 1.75 -20.27
N GLY A 250 13.73 1.28 -19.05
CA GLY A 250 12.72 0.25 -18.84
C GLY A 250 11.31 0.70 -19.29
N ASP A 251 10.95 1.96 -19.08
CA ASP A 251 9.70 2.54 -19.60
C ASP A 251 9.71 2.67 -21.13
N ARG A 252 10.89 2.92 -21.73
CA ARG A 252 11.09 3.01 -23.19
C ARG A 252 11.00 1.66 -23.86
N SER A 253 11.73 0.67 -23.37
CA SER A 253 11.81 -0.67 -23.97
C SER A 253 10.45 -1.38 -23.98
N ASN A 254 9.58 -1.02 -23.03
CA ASN A 254 8.20 -1.51 -22.96
C ASN A 254 7.19 -0.62 -23.72
N GLY A 255 7.65 0.41 -24.45
CA GLY A 255 6.83 1.23 -25.34
C GLY A 255 5.97 2.31 -24.66
N PHE A 256 6.14 2.58 -23.37
CA PHE A 256 5.27 3.49 -22.61
C PHE A 256 5.83 4.91 -22.47
N LEU A 257 7.15 5.07 -22.54
CA LEU A 257 7.82 6.36 -22.36
C LEU A 257 7.35 7.44 -23.35
N SER A 258 7.00 7.06 -24.58
CA SER A 258 6.56 7.98 -25.63
C SER A 258 5.35 8.81 -25.20
N GLU A 259 4.42 8.20 -24.47
CA GLU A 259 3.24 8.90 -23.94
C GLU A 259 3.63 9.88 -22.83
N SER A 260 4.55 9.52 -21.92
CA SER A 260 5.09 10.46 -20.91
C SER A 260 5.74 11.68 -21.57
N ILE A 261 6.58 11.47 -22.59
CA ILE A 261 7.23 12.57 -23.32
C ILE A 261 6.19 13.46 -24.01
N LYS A 262 5.20 12.85 -24.67
CA LYS A 262 4.12 13.59 -25.34
C LYS A 262 3.36 14.48 -24.36
N ARG A 263 2.98 13.95 -23.20
CA ARG A 263 2.22 14.71 -22.18
C ARG A 263 3.06 15.77 -21.49
N TYR A 264 4.31 15.47 -21.20
CA TYR A 264 5.28 16.46 -20.72
C TYR A 264 5.43 17.64 -21.70
N LYS A 265 5.50 17.36 -23.01
CA LYS A 265 5.52 18.41 -24.04
C LYS A 265 4.22 19.23 -24.07
N THR A 266 3.07 18.64 -23.75
CA THR A 266 1.82 19.39 -23.58
C THR A 266 1.91 20.37 -22.41
N ILE A 267 2.44 19.94 -21.26
CA ILE A 267 2.65 20.80 -20.09
C ILE A 267 3.64 21.93 -20.41
N LEU A 268 4.74 21.62 -21.11
CA LEU A 268 5.70 22.64 -21.55
C LEU A 268 5.02 23.72 -22.42
N ARG A 269 4.21 23.32 -23.40
CA ARG A 269 3.48 24.27 -24.26
C ARG A 269 2.51 25.13 -23.44
N GLU A 270 1.76 24.52 -22.52
CA GLU A 270 0.87 25.27 -21.63
C GLU A 270 1.65 26.36 -20.86
N ILE A 271 2.79 25.99 -20.27
CA ILE A 271 3.63 26.92 -19.50
C ILE A 271 4.27 27.99 -20.37
N GLU A 272 4.79 27.63 -21.55
CA GLU A 272 5.47 28.56 -22.46
C GLU A 272 4.50 29.55 -23.13
N THR A 273 3.23 29.19 -23.30
CA THR A 273 2.21 30.06 -23.93
C THR A 273 1.58 31.06 -22.96
N HIS A 274 1.79 30.90 -21.65
CA HIS A 274 1.17 31.74 -20.63
C HIS A 274 2.17 32.72 -19.98
N PHE A 275 1.85 34.01 -20.05
CA PHE A 275 2.70 35.11 -19.56
C PHE A 275 2.95 35.09 -18.03
N ASN A 276 2.15 34.36 -17.27
CA ASN A 276 2.29 34.22 -15.82
C ASN A 276 3.50 33.34 -15.42
N PHE A 277 4.04 32.54 -16.35
CA PHE A 277 5.20 31.69 -16.10
C PHE A 277 6.50 32.39 -16.54
N LYS A 278 7.50 32.37 -15.66
CA LYS A 278 8.79 33.04 -15.84
C LYS A 278 9.94 32.08 -15.48
N SER A 279 11.15 32.41 -15.92
CA SER A 279 12.37 31.67 -15.55
C SER A 279 12.28 30.16 -15.83
N VAL A 280 11.69 29.79 -16.97
CA VAL A 280 11.44 28.39 -17.35
C VAL A 280 12.77 27.67 -17.59
N LYS A 281 13.07 26.66 -16.77
CA LYS A 281 14.19 25.73 -16.92
C LYS A 281 13.64 24.34 -17.21
N LYS A 282 14.07 23.72 -18.31
CA LYS A 282 13.59 22.40 -18.73
C LYS A 282 14.75 21.46 -19.08
N ASP A 283 14.56 20.19 -18.79
CA ASP A 283 15.41 19.08 -19.21
C ASP A 283 14.49 17.99 -19.77
N GLU A 284 14.40 17.91 -21.10
CA GLU A 284 13.53 16.93 -21.79
C GLU A 284 14.06 15.50 -21.63
N GLU A 285 15.37 15.34 -21.40
CA GLU A 285 15.99 14.04 -21.17
C GLU A 285 15.62 13.50 -19.79
N LYS A 286 15.55 14.36 -18.77
CA LYS A 286 15.08 13.95 -17.44
C LYS A 286 13.57 14.10 -17.24
N ILE A 287 12.87 14.71 -18.21
CA ILE A 287 11.44 15.03 -18.10
C ILE A 287 11.20 15.88 -16.84
N THR A 288 11.99 16.96 -16.72
CA THR A 288 11.91 17.88 -15.57
C THR A 288 11.77 19.32 -16.02
N LEU A 289 10.97 20.07 -15.27
CA LEU A 289 10.64 21.46 -15.53
C LEU A 289 10.59 22.22 -14.21
N SER A 290 11.17 23.41 -14.18
CA SER A 290 11.08 24.35 -13.07
C SER A 290 10.75 25.72 -13.63
N CYS A 291 9.77 26.40 -13.05
CA CYS A 291 9.41 27.77 -13.43
C CYS A 291 8.91 28.57 -12.23
N ASP A 292 9.05 29.88 -12.32
CA ASP A 292 8.41 30.81 -11.41
C ASP A 292 7.02 31.13 -11.97
N PHE A 293 5.96 30.90 -11.20
CA PHE A 293 4.62 31.31 -11.54
C PHE A 293 4.23 32.55 -10.73
N GLN A 294 3.72 33.57 -11.42
CA GLN A 294 3.28 34.81 -10.81
C GLN A 294 1.91 35.21 -11.36
N ASN A 295 0.95 35.42 -10.47
CA ASN A 295 -0.38 35.90 -10.82
C ASN A 295 -0.94 36.74 -9.66
N ASN A 296 -1.61 37.86 -9.95
CA ASN A 296 -2.21 38.79 -8.97
C ASN A 296 -1.29 39.15 -7.78
N GLY A 297 -0.01 39.47 -8.06
CA GLY A 297 0.98 39.84 -7.05
C GLY A 297 1.49 38.69 -6.17
N LYS A 298 1.00 37.46 -6.38
CA LYS A 298 1.45 36.25 -5.68
C LYS A 298 2.46 35.49 -6.53
N LYS A 299 3.42 34.85 -5.88
CA LYS A 299 4.48 34.08 -6.52
C LYS A 299 4.57 32.69 -5.89
N ILE A 300 4.71 31.67 -6.73
CA ILE A 300 5.03 30.31 -6.33
C ILE A 300 5.99 29.70 -7.36
N LYS A 301 6.96 28.91 -6.92
CA LYS A 301 7.78 28.10 -7.80
C LYS A 301 7.04 26.81 -8.12
N ILE A 302 6.97 26.44 -9.40
CA ILE A 302 6.38 25.18 -9.84
C ILE A 302 7.49 24.29 -10.38
N GLU A 303 7.55 23.08 -9.86
CA GLU A 303 8.46 22.02 -10.30
C GLU A 303 7.65 20.83 -10.77
N VAL A 304 7.98 20.31 -11.95
CA VAL A 304 7.36 19.13 -12.53
C VAL A 304 8.44 18.12 -12.87
N SER A 305 8.25 16.85 -12.50
CA SER A 305 9.25 15.81 -12.74
C SER A 305 8.66 14.42 -13.00
N GLY A 306 9.24 13.69 -13.95
CA GLY A 306 9.09 12.24 -14.06
C GLY A 306 10.08 11.50 -13.16
N LEU A 307 9.62 10.86 -12.10
CA LEU A 307 10.45 10.13 -11.15
C LEU A 307 10.43 8.63 -11.45
N TYR A 308 11.61 8.02 -11.46
CA TYR A 308 11.79 6.60 -11.77
C TYR A 308 12.59 5.93 -10.65
N GLY A 309 12.07 4.81 -10.15
CA GLY A 309 12.72 3.95 -9.17
C GLY A 309 13.22 4.71 -7.96
N ILE A 310 14.53 4.74 -7.79
CA ILE A 310 15.16 5.32 -6.59
C ILE A 310 14.92 6.82 -6.42
N ASN A 311 14.62 7.54 -7.50
CA ASN A 311 14.35 8.98 -7.40
C ASN A 311 13.10 9.26 -6.56
N ILE A 312 12.13 8.34 -6.54
CA ILE A 312 10.94 8.45 -5.69
C ILE A 312 11.34 8.35 -4.21
N ILE A 313 12.23 7.40 -3.90
CA ILE A 313 12.74 7.20 -2.54
C ILE A 313 13.43 8.47 -2.04
N ARG A 314 14.32 9.04 -2.85
CA ARG A 314 15.04 10.26 -2.50
C ARG A 314 14.12 11.46 -2.30
N GLU A 315 13.02 11.52 -3.03
CA GLU A 315 12.09 12.65 -2.98
C GLU A 315 11.17 12.61 -1.76
N PHE A 316 10.62 11.42 -1.45
CA PHE A 316 9.60 11.23 -0.42
C PHE A 316 10.14 10.73 0.91
N PHE A 317 11.30 10.07 0.95
CA PHE A 317 11.89 9.63 2.20
C PHE A 317 12.80 10.71 2.80
N THR A 318 12.69 10.82 4.12
CA THR A 318 13.54 11.66 4.96
C THR A 318 14.38 10.76 5.87
N ASN A 319 15.41 11.32 6.52
CA ASN A 319 16.20 10.62 7.55
C ASN A 319 16.99 9.40 7.05
N GLY A 320 17.94 9.62 6.14
CA GLY A 320 19.01 8.65 5.84
C GLY A 320 18.63 7.50 4.90
N VAL A 321 17.35 7.36 4.50
CA VAL A 321 16.94 6.38 3.48
C VAL A 321 17.34 6.90 2.10
N LYS A 322 18.29 6.23 1.45
CA LYS A 322 18.86 6.65 0.16
C LYS A 322 18.73 5.59 -0.93
N THR A 323 18.45 4.35 -0.55
CA THR A 323 18.40 3.17 -1.41
C THR A 323 17.11 2.37 -1.20
N TRP A 324 16.75 1.53 -2.16
CA TRP A 324 15.69 0.52 -1.96
C TRP A 324 16.06 -0.47 -0.86
N GLN A 325 17.35 -0.78 -0.74
CA GLN A 325 17.86 -1.58 0.37
C GLN A 325 17.58 -0.93 1.72
N ASP A 326 17.67 0.40 1.86
CA ASP A 326 17.32 1.07 3.13
C ASP A 326 15.83 0.98 3.45
N VAL A 327 14.99 0.90 2.42
CA VAL A 327 13.54 0.69 2.53
C VAL A 327 13.25 -0.77 2.88
N GLU A 328 13.88 -1.73 2.20
CA GLU A 328 13.82 -3.17 2.49
C GLU A 328 14.41 -3.52 3.86
N ASN A 329 15.47 -2.85 4.31
CA ASN A 329 16.03 -3.03 5.66
C ASN A 329 15.07 -2.50 6.74
N LYS A 330 14.18 -1.57 6.37
CA LYS A 330 13.09 -1.09 7.23
C LYS A 330 11.81 -1.91 7.08
N ILE A 331 11.67 -2.68 6.00
CA ILE A 331 10.60 -3.63 5.72
C ILE A 331 11.25 -5.00 5.75
N GLU A 332 11.63 -5.49 6.94
CA GLU A 332 12.26 -6.80 7.06
C GLU A 332 11.44 -7.83 6.26
N LEU A 333 12.10 -8.52 5.32
CA LEU A 333 11.50 -9.54 4.47
C LEU A 333 10.72 -10.54 5.35
N TYR A 334 9.40 -10.45 5.29
CA TYR A 334 8.49 -11.39 5.93
C TYR A 334 8.52 -12.72 5.17
N ASP A 335 9.62 -13.45 5.28
CA ASP A 335 9.80 -14.80 4.71
C ASP A 335 8.72 -15.75 5.25
N ASP A 336 8.23 -15.45 6.46
CA ASP A 336 7.13 -16.11 7.14
C ASP A 336 5.74 -15.78 6.58
N ILE A 337 5.52 -14.63 5.93
CA ILE A 337 4.27 -14.35 5.18
C ILE A 337 4.16 -15.27 3.96
N TRP A 338 5.25 -15.41 3.20
CA TRP A 338 5.30 -16.32 2.06
C TRP A 338 5.21 -17.77 2.49
N LEU A 339 5.87 -18.12 3.60
CA LEU A 339 5.72 -19.42 4.24
C LEU A 339 4.27 -19.67 4.67
N THR A 340 3.61 -18.68 5.29
CA THR A 340 2.20 -18.74 5.71
C THR A 340 1.31 -18.98 4.51
N LEU A 341 1.48 -18.19 3.45
CA LEU A 341 0.72 -18.33 2.21
C LEU A 341 0.87 -19.74 1.63
N LYS A 342 2.11 -20.19 1.41
CA LYS A 342 2.39 -21.51 0.82
C LYS A 342 1.80 -22.64 1.66
N THR A 343 1.95 -22.53 2.98
CA THR A 343 1.43 -23.52 3.92
C THR A 343 -0.09 -23.54 3.92
N VAL A 344 -0.74 -22.37 3.93
CA VAL A 344 -2.21 -22.28 3.92
C VAL A 344 -2.80 -22.78 2.60
N ILE A 345 -2.16 -22.50 1.45
CA ILE A 345 -2.57 -23.08 0.14
C ILE A 345 -2.59 -24.61 0.24
N GLU A 346 -1.49 -25.20 0.68
CA GLU A 346 -1.33 -26.65 0.79
C GLU A 346 -2.33 -27.26 1.79
N ASP A 347 -2.49 -26.64 2.96
CA ASP A 347 -3.39 -27.11 4.00
C ASP A 347 -4.87 -26.95 3.61
N ARG A 348 -5.20 -25.96 2.77
CA ARG A 348 -6.52 -25.79 2.18
C ARG A 348 -6.79 -26.85 1.10
N LYS A 349 -5.81 -27.19 0.25
CA LYS A 349 -5.91 -28.31 -0.70
C LYS A 349 -6.23 -29.62 0.04
N ILE A 350 -5.54 -29.87 1.16
CA ILE A 350 -5.78 -31.03 2.03
C ILE A 350 -7.19 -30.97 2.65
N LEU A 351 -7.61 -29.81 3.17
CA LEU A 351 -8.94 -29.61 3.77
C LEU A 351 -10.06 -29.91 2.79
N ILE A 352 -9.98 -29.40 1.56
CA ILE A 352 -11.01 -29.62 0.53
C ILE A 352 -11.08 -31.12 0.18
N LYS A 353 -9.92 -31.78 0.05
CA LYS A 353 -9.83 -33.20 -0.33
C LYS A 353 -10.27 -34.16 0.77
N LYS A 354 -9.87 -33.92 2.02
CA LYS A 354 -9.99 -34.87 3.14
C LYS A 354 -10.98 -34.43 4.21
N ASN A 355 -11.57 -33.24 4.09
CA ASN A 355 -12.42 -32.62 5.12
C ASN A 355 -11.73 -32.46 6.49
N LYS A 356 -10.40 -32.48 6.50
CA LYS A 356 -9.53 -32.29 7.66
C LYS A 356 -8.15 -31.86 7.17
N ASN A 357 -7.45 -30.98 7.89
CA ASN A 357 -6.08 -30.56 7.58
C ASN A 357 -5.25 -30.42 8.87
N LEU A 358 -3.97 -30.06 8.72
CA LEU A 358 -3.05 -29.99 9.85
C LEU A 358 -3.39 -28.84 10.80
N LEU A 359 -3.77 -27.67 10.28
CA LEU A 359 -4.14 -26.51 11.10
C LEU A 359 -5.37 -26.80 11.99
N ILE A 360 -6.39 -27.48 11.47
CA ILE A 360 -7.54 -27.93 12.27
C ILE A 360 -7.08 -28.94 13.32
N TYR A 361 -6.26 -29.93 12.93
CA TYR A 361 -5.77 -30.96 13.84
C TYR A 361 -4.93 -30.38 14.99
N PHE A 362 -4.01 -29.45 14.69
CA PHE A 362 -3.25 -28.77 15.73
C PHE A 362 -4.13 -27.92 16.64
N ASN A 363 -5.20 -27.33 16.12
CA ASN A 363 -6.19 -26.63 16.94
C ASN A 363 -6.96 -27.59 17.88
N GLU A 364 -7.30 -28.80 17.41
CA GLU A 364 -7.88 -29.87 18.23
C GLU A 364 -6.93 -30.30 19.36
N ILE A 365 -5.64 -30.51 19.03
CA ILE A 365 -4.60 -30.83 20.04
C ILE A 365 -4.46 -29.70 21.06
N TYR A 366 -4.37 -28.45 20.59
CA TYR A 366 -4.27 -27.27 21.45
C TYR A 366 -5.40 -27.14 22.46
N ASN A 367 -6.62 -27.49 22.04
CA ASN A 367 -7.80 -27.43 22.90
C ASN A 367 -7.94 -28.63 23.84
N SER A 368 -7.27 -29.75 23.56
CA SER A 368 -7.43 -31.01 24.31
C SER A 368 -6.31 -31.30 25.32
N LEU A 369 -5.11 -30.74 25.14
CA LEU A 369 -4.02 -30.91 26.12
C LEU A 369 -4.07 -29.88 27.25
N ASP A 370 -3.37 -30.22 28.34
CA ASP A 370 -3.03 -29.27 29.41
C ASP A 370 -2.35 -28.02 28.82
N LYS A 371 -3.02 -26.88 29.00
CA LYS A 371 -2.64 -25.57 28.46
C LYS A 371 -1.21 -25.19 28.86
N GLU A 372 -0.74 -25.58 30.05
CA GLU A 372 0.61 -25.27 30.53
C GLU A 372 1.71 -25.91 29.68
N LYS A 373 1.53 -27.17 29.24
CA LYS A 373 2.55 -27.91 28.47
C LYS A 373 2.68 -27.39 27.04
N ILE A 374 1.54 -27.10 26.40
CA ILE A 374 1.52 -26.55 25.04
C ILE A 374 1.98 -25.09 25.04
N LYS A 375 1.58 -24.29 26.05
CA LYS A 375 2.01 -22.89 26.12
C LYS A 375 3.53 -22.75 26.16
N LYS A 376 4.22 -23.65 26.87
CA LYS A 376 5.69 -23.70 26.92
C LYS A 376 6.36 -23.98 25.57
N ILE A 377 5.64 -24.48 24.56
CA ILE A 377 6.18 -24.71 23.22
C ILE A 377 5.77 -23.56 22.29
N ILE A 378 4.48 -23.19 22.29
CA ILE A 378 3.91 -22.18 21.38
C ILE A 378 4.38 -20.76 21.69
N PHE A 379 4.52 -20.41 22.97
CA PHE A 379 4.85 -19.05 23.41
C PHE A 379 6.32 -18.88 23.81
N LYS A 380 7.21 -19.81 23.43
CA LYS A 380 8.65 -19.57 23.55
C LYS A 380 9.06 -18.35 22.73
N ASP A 381 10.06 -17.62 23.21
CA ASP A 381 10.63 -16.50 22.46
C ASP A 381 11.38 -16.96 21.21
N SER A 382 11.74 -18.23 21.13
CA SER A 382 12.28 -18.87 19.94
C SER A 382 11.82 -20.32 19.85
N LEU A 383 11.29 -20.73 18.70
CA LEU A 383 11.03 -22.14 18.40
C LEU A 383 12.33 -22.84 17.99
N ASP A 384 12.72 -23.87 18.73
CA ASP A 384 13.79 -24.79 18.32
C ASP A 384 13.21 -25.89 17.42
N ILE A 385 13.94 -26.23 16.35
CA ILE A 385 13.63 -27.36 15.47
C ILE A 385 13.54 -28.66 16.30
N THR A 386 14.37 -28.82 17.32
CA THR A 386 14.33 -30.00 18.18
C THR A 386 13.04 -30.09 18.99
N ASP A 387 12.52 -28.96 19.49
CA ASP A 387 11.23 -28.92 20.19
C ASP A 387 10.06 -29.26 19.25
N ILE A 388 10.09 -28.70 18.03
CA ILE A 388 9.11 -29.00 17.00
C ILE A 388 9.14 -30.50 16.65
N GLN A 389 10.32 -31.06 16.40
CA GLN A 389 10.48 -32.47 16.07
C GLN A 389 10.00 -33.38 17.20
N ASN A 390 10.30 -33.05 18.45
CA ASN A 390 9.84 -33.80 19.61
C ASN A 390 8.30 -33.77 19.74
N PHE A 391 7.68 -32.60 19.52
CA PHE A 391 6.23 -32.48 19.51
C PHE A 391 5.61 -33.30 18.39
N LEU A 392 6.10 -33.15 17.15
CA LEU A 392 5.55 -33.86 15.98
C LEU A 392 5.70 -35.38 16.11
N LYS A 393 6.83 -35.86 16.66
CA LYS A 393 7.07 -37.29 16.90
C LYS A 393 6.04 -37.91 17.85
N ALA A 394 5.54 -37.15 18.82
CA ALA A 394 4.51 -37.63 19.75
C ALA A 394 3.14 -37.88 19.07
N TYR A 395 2.91 -37.29 17.90
CA TYR A 395 1.64 -37.35 17.15
C TYR A 395 1.83 -37.86 15.70
N GLU A 396 2.97 -38.47 15.40
CA GLU A 396 3.37 -38.85 14.03
C GLU A 396 2.31 -39.73 13.35
N LYS A 397 1.78 -40.71 14.07
CA LYS A 397 0.76 -41.65 13.55
C LYS A 397 -0.54 -40.96 13.14
N GLU A 398 -0.96 -39.93 13.85
CA GLU A 398 -2.17 -39.17 13.54
C GLU A 398 -1.93 -38.15 12.42
N ILE A 399 -0.74 -37.53 12.41
CA ILE A 399 -0.31 -36.57 11.39
C ILE A 399 -0.18 -37.25 10.03
N ASP A 400 0.41 -38.44 9.97
CA ASP A 400 0.61 -39.20 8.72
C ASP A 400 -0.73 -39.60 8.07
N LYS A 401 -1.83 -39.67 8.82
CA LYS A 401 -3.19 -39.86 8.27
C LYS A 401 -3.66 -38.64 7.47
N ILE A 402 -3.16 -37.45 7.81
CA ILE A 402 -3.53 -36.17 7.18
C ILE A 402 -2.64 -35.91 5.96
N THR A 403 -1.32 -36.06 6.08
CA THR A 403 -0.37 -35.86 4.97
C THR A 403 0.98 -36.51 5.29
N ASP A 404 1.70 -36.97 4.29
CA ASP A 404 3.06 -37.54 4.37
C ASP A 404 4.15 -36.51 3.99
N ASN A 405 3.76 -35.30 3.59
CA ASN A 405 4.67 -34.22 3.22
C ASN A 405 5.33 -33.62 4.48
N LYS A 406 6.46 -34.21 4.89
CA LYS A 406 7.24 -33.80 6.09
C LYS A 406 7.58 -32.30 6.13
N PRO A 407 8.05 -31.66 5.04
CA PRO A 407 8.22 -30.21 5.00
C PRO A 407 6.94 -29.43 5.32
N HIS A 408 5.81 -29.84 4.75
CA HIS A 408 4.52 -29.19 5.02
C HIS A 408 4.07 -29.35 6.48
N ILE A 409 4.28 -30.52 7.08
CA ILE A 409 3.96 -30.77 8.50
C ILE A 409 4.66 -29.78 9.42
N ILE A 410 5.97 -29.61 9.22
CA ILE A 410 6.79 -28.70 10.01
C ILE A 410 6.33 -27.26 9.81
N ASN A 411 6.09 -26.86 8.55
CA ASN A 411 5.62 -25.52 8.23
C ASN A 411 4.24 -25.23 8.83
N ALA A 412 3.28 -26.15 8.70
CA ALA A 412 1.94 -26.01 9.28
C ALA A 412 1.98 -25.87 10.80
N PHE A 413 2.87 -26.59 11.48
CA PHE A 413 3.03 -26.45 12.93
C PHE A 413 3.64 -25.09 13.31
N ILE A 414 4.64 -24.63 12.54
CA ILE A 414 5.24 -23.30 12.71
C ILE A 414 4.16 -22.22 12.53
N ILE A 415 3.40 -22.27 11.43
CA ILE A 415 2.31 -21.31 11.14
C ILE A 415 1.24 -21.37 12.23
N PHE A 416 0.89 -22.55 12.72
CA PHE A 416 -0.04 -22.71 13.84
C PHE A 416 0.45 -21.99 15.10
N CYS A 417 1.74 -22.13 15.45
CA CYS A 417 2.33 -21.44 16.58
C CYS A 417 2.30 -19.91 16.36
N LEU A 418 2.65 -19.45 15.16
CA LEU A 418 2.60 -18.04 14.79
C LEU A 418 1.18 -17.48 14.93
N TYR A 419 0.19 -18.18 14.38
CA TYR A 419 -1.23 -17.82 14.47
C TYR A 419 -1.72 -17.70 15.92
N LYS A 420 -1.40 -18.68 16.77
CA LYS A 420 -1.78 -18.64 18.19
C LYS A 420 -1.11 -17.51 18.95
N LYS A 421 0.14 -17.20 18.63
CA LYS A 421 0.86 -16.08 19.22
C LYS A 421 0.28 -14.73 18.75
N ALA A 422 -0.02 -14.59 17.47
CA ALA A 422 -0.66 -13.40 16.88
C ALA A 422 -2.01 -13.09 17.55
N ILE A 423 -2.86 -14.11 17.74
CA ILE A 423 -4.15 -13.95 18.44
C ILE A 423 -3.96 -13.64 19.93
N GLY A 424 -2.95 -14.21 20.59
CA GLY A 424 -2.68 -13.98 22.01
C GLY A 424 -1.94 -12.68 22.34
N SER A 425 -1.40 -11.99 21.34
CA SER A 425 -0.72 -10.68 21.47
C SER A 425 -1.61 -9.46 21.21
N LEU A 426 -2.85 -9.70 20.74
CA LEU A 426 -3.96 -8.74 20.74
C LEU A 426 -4.72 -8.86 22.06
#